data_AF-A0A1Q6LGV1-F1
#
_entry.id   AF-A0A1Q6LGV1-F1
#
_cell.length_a   1.000
_cell.length_b   1.000
_cell.length_c   1.000
_cell.angle_alpha   90.00
_cell.angle_beta   90.00
_cell.angle_gamma   90.00
#
_symmetry.space_group_name_H-M   'P 1'
#
loop_
_entity.id
_entity.type
_entity.pdbx_description
1 polymer ?
#
loop_
_entity_poly.entity_id
_entity_poly.type
_entity_poly.pdbx_seq_one_letter_code
_entity_poly.pdbx_strand_id
1 'polypeptide(L)'
;MTDKLGIDGFKQDAGDAMYYRDDDRTYGGVDANGQSKLWALSARHYRFNELRACFQCGGMGVAQRLADKSHRWNFLGLGALLPNVLIQGLSGYPYSCPDMIGGGQIADFRGPAEKLDHELFARYCEASALMPMMQYSLNIWDLGNPETRRICREMSALHAKFGDYIIACAKAASQTGAPMVRAMEYAYPHCGYGGITDQYLLGDRILVAPVLKKGQRRRKVCIPTGKWRLGDKIYSNETVTLPCPVDTLLYFERID
;
A
#
# COMPACT_ATOMS: atom_id res chain seq x y z
N MET A 1 -16.84 6.32 22.98
CA MET A 1 -16.92 6.88 21.61
C MET A 1 -17.54 5.87 20.66
N THR A 2 -17.03 4.64 20.61
CA THR A 2 -17.65 3.52 19.87
C THR A 2 -19.11 3.29 20.32
N ASP A 3 -19.34 3.00 21.60
CA ASP A 3 -20.66 2.51 22.06
C ASP A 3 -21.72 3.62 22.15
N LYS A 4 -21.27 4.86 22.36
CA LYS A 4 -22.16 6.03 22.53
C LYS A 4 -22.42 6.80 21.25
N LEU A 5 -21.43 6.88 20.35
CA LEU A 5 -21.51 7.70 19.13
C LEU A 5 -21.52 6.85 17.84
N GLY A 6 -21.36 5.52 17.94
CA GLY A 6 -21.36 4.64 16.78
C GLY A 6 -20.10 4.71 15.92
N ILE A 7 -18.98 5.20 16.46
CA ILE A 7 -17.69 5.24 15.75
C ILE A 7 -17.18 3.80 15.55
N ASP A 8 -16.89 3.42 14.30
CA ASP A 8 -16.41 2.08 13.94
C ASP A 8 -14.97 1.79 14.41
N GLY A 9 -14.12 2.82 14.44
CA GLY A 9 -12.70 2.67 14.77
C GLY A 9 -11.92 3.97 14.75
N PHE A 10 -10.59 3.85 14.91
CA PHE A 10 -9.71 5.00 15.04
C PHE A 10 -8.47 4.88 14.16
N LYS A 11 -8.15 5.97 13.46
CA LYS A 11 -6.79 6.21 12.96
C LYS A 11 -5.96 6.77 14.12
N GLN A 12 -5.03 5.96 14.61
CA GLN A 12 -4.11 6.32 15.67
C GLN A 12 -2.80 6.81 15.06
N ASP A 13 -2.79 8.12 14.79
CA ASP A 13 -1.61 8.82 14.31
C ASP A 13 -0.55 8.97 15.42
N ALA A 14 0.67 9.33 15.04
CA ALA A 14 1.86 9.40 15.89
C ALA A 14 2.29 8.03 16.46
N GLY A 15 2.98 8.05 17.61
CA GLY A 15 3.58 6.87 18.24
C GLY A 15 4.96 6.50 17.69
N ASP A 16 5.57 7.33 16.82
CA ASP A 16 6.89 7.07 16.27
C ASP A 16 7.97 7.24 17.34
N ALA A 17 8.77 6.20 17.53
CA ALA A 17 9.86 6.18 18.51
C ALA A 17 10.80 7.38 18.36
N MET A 18 11.01 7.89 17.14
CA MET A 18 11.93 8.98 16.84
C MET A 18 11.54 10.35 17.45
N TYR A 19 10.32 10.51 17.95
CA TYR A 19 9.88 11.75 18.60
C TYR A 19 10.03 11.73 20.12
N TYR A 20 10.34 10.56 20.70
CA TYR A 20 10.66 10.44 22.13
C TYR A 20 12.16 10.65 22.33
N ARG A 21 12.51 11.12 23.53
CA ARG A 21 13.90 11.32 23.95
C ARG A 21 14.29 10.27 24.99
N ASP A 22 15.58 9.95 25.06
CA ASP A 22 16.10 9.00 26.04
C ASP A 22 15.96 9.50 27.49
N ASP A 23 15.80 10.81 27.70
CA ASP A 23 15.59 11.45 29.00
C ASP A 23 14.12 11.66 29.38
N ASP A 24 13.16 11.20 28.55
CA ASP A 24 11.74 11.27 28.85
C ASP A 24 11.39 10.39 30.07
N ARG A 25 10.72 10.98 31.07
CA ARG A 25 10.21 10.24 32.22
C ARG A 25 8.85 9.63 31.91
N THR A 26 8.80 8.33 31.70
CA THR A 26 7.57 7.59 31.40
C THR A 26 7.00 6.91 32.65
N TYR A 27 5.67 6.85 32.79
CA TYR A 27 5.03 6.23 33.97
C TYR A 27 5.44 4.76 34.17
N GLY A 28 5.66 4.03 33.06
CA GLY A 28 6.06 2.62 33.08
C GLY A 28 7.57 2.37 32.97
N GLY A 29 8.41 3.42 32.95
CA GLY A 29 9.87 3.26 32.77
C GLY A 29 10.28 2.61 31.45
N VAL A 30 9.46 2.75 30.40
CA VAL A 30 9.71 2.21 29.06
C VAL A 30 10.46 3.23 28.19
N ASP A 31 11.24 2.70 27.25
CA ASP A 31 11.95 3.48 26.22
C ASP A 31 11.02 3.92 25.08
N ALA A 32 11.57 4.64 24.11
CA ALA A 32 10.84 5.16 22.94
C ALA A 32 10.13 4.06 22.12
N ASN A 33 10.76 2.90 21.96
CA ASN A 33 10.17 1.77 21.25
C ASN A 33 9.08 1.08 22.08
N GLY A 34 9.26 1.01 23.40
CA GLY A 34 8.26 0.56 24.35
C GLY A 34 7.01 1.44 24.32
N GLN A 35 7.17 2.77 24.26
CA GLN A 35 6.05 3.70 24.03
C GLN A 35 5.31 3.39 22.72
N SER A 36 6.05 3.21 21.61
CA SER A 36 5.47 2.87 20.30
C SER A 36 4.68 1.56 20.34
N LYS A 37 5.21 0.54 21.02
CA LYS A 37 4.54 -0.75 21.21
C LYS A 37 3.27 -0.61 22.07
N LEU A 38 3.32 0.15 23.16
CA LEU A 38 2.16 0.40 24.02
C LEU A 38 1.06 1.17 23.28
N TRP A 39 1.45 2.14 22.44
CA TRP A 39 0.53 2.85 21.55
C TRP A 39 -0.20 1.89 20.61
N ALA A 40 0.53 1.01 19.94
CA ALA A 40 -0.04 -0.01 19.07
C ALA A 40 -0.91 -1.04 19.82
N LEU A 41 -0.52 -1.44 21.04
CA LEU A 41 -1.34 -2.33 21.88
C LEU A 41 -2.68 -1.70 22.25
N SER A 42 -2.71 -0.40 22.52
CA SER A 42 -3.96 0.32 22.81
C SER A 42 -4.96 0.27 21.64
N ALA A 43 -4.46 0.18 20.41
CA ALA A 43 -5.27 0.10 19.20
C ALA A 43 -6.11 -1.16 19.10
N ARG A 44 -5.63 -2.26 19.68
CA ARG A 44 -6.25 -3.58 19.60
C ARG A 44 -7.58 -3.65 20.34
N HIS A 45 -7.87 -2.67 21.19
CA HIS A 45 -9.17 -2.53 21.83
C HIS A 45 -10.26 -2.05 20.86
N TYR A 46 -9.89 -1.56 19.67
CA TYR A 46 -10.82 -1.09 18.65
C TYR A 46 -10.93 -2.08 17.50
N ARG A 47 -12.17 -2.34 17.08
CA ARG A 47 -12.50 -3.26 15.99
C ARG A 47 -11.81 -2.87 14.69
N PHE A 48 -11.87 -1.59 14.34
CA PHE A 48 -11.08 -1.02 13.26
C PHE A 48 -10.04 -0.08 13.84
N ASN A 49 -8.80 -0.28 13.42
CA ASN A 49 -7.66 0.52 13.83
C ASN A 49 -6.74 0.72 12.62
N GLU A 50 -6.06 1.85 12.58
CA GLU A 50 -4.99 2.14 11.64
C GLU A 50 -3.88 2.86 12.39
N LEU A 51 -2.64 2.39 12.25
CA LEU A 51 -1.46 2.96 12.90
C LEU A 51 -0.40 3.30 11.87
N ARG A 52 0.36 4.38 12.08
CA ARG A 52 1.57 4.64 11.29
C ARG A 52 2.85 4.11 11.92
N ALA A 53 2.89 4.01 13.25
CA ALA A 53 4.08 3.59 13.99
C ALA A 53 3.78 2.37 14.86
N CYS A 54 4.60 1.34 14.70
CA CYS A 54 4.53 0.11 15.48
C CYS A 54 5.94 -0.46 15.69
N PHE A 55 6.17 -1.03 16.87
CA PHE A 55 7.40 -1.73 17.20
C PHE A 55 7.08 -3.14 17.70
N GLN A 56 7.63 -4.18 17.06
CA GLN A 56 7.37 -5.58 17.39
C GLN A 56 5.88 -5.95 17.46
N CYS A 57 5.08 -5.44 16.52
CA CYS A 57 3.63 -5.68 16.48
C CYS A 57 3.20 -6.60 15.32
N GLY A 58 4.15 -7.31 14.70
CA GLY A 58 3.84 -8.31 13.69
C GLY A 58 2.87 -9.36 14.23
N GLY A 59 1.85 -9.72 13.43
CA GLY A 59 0.80 -10.67 13.81
C GLY A 59 -0.23 -10.16 14.83
N MET A 60 -0.17 -8.90 15.29
CA MET A 60 -1.12 -8.40 16.31
C MET A 60 -2.55 -8.13 15.81
N GLY A 61 -2.78 -8.21 14.49
CA GLY A 61 -4.09 -7.90 13.91
C GLY A 61 -4.35 -6.41 13.75
N VAL A 62 -3.30 -5.60 13.59
CA VAL A 62 -3.42 -4.15 13.39
C VAL A 62 -3.21 -3.76 11.93
N ALA A 63 -3.94 -2.75 11.45
CA ALA A 63 -3.72 -2.20 10.12
C ALA A 63 -2.55 -1.20 10.17
N GLN A 64 -1.51 -1.46 9.38
CA GLN A 64 -0.29 -0.65 9.42
C GLN A 64 -0.20 0.21 8.16
N ARG A 65 -0.46 1.50 8.31
CA ARG A 65 -0.15 2.49 7.28
C ARG A 65 1.35 2.74 7.24
N LEU A 66 1.89 2.90 6.03
CA LEU A 66 3.23 3.44 5.87
C LEU A 66 3.31 4.87 6.42
N ALA A 67 4.49 5.26 6.90
CA ALA A 67 4.75 6.65 7.22
C ALA A 67 4.57 7.56 5.99
N ASP A 68 4.22 8.81 6.25
CA ASP A 68 3.89 9.81 5.25
C ASP A 68 4.96 9.90 4.15
N LYS A 69 4.51 9.69 2.92
CA LYS A 69 5.24 9.80 1.67
C LYS A 69 5.05 11.20 1.08
N SER A 70 6.08 11.71 0.43
CA SER A 70 5.99 12.98 -0.28
C SER A 70 5.33 12.84 -1.65
N HIS A 71 4.83 13.95 -2.19
CA HIS A 71 4.45 14.09 -3.59
C HIS A 71 5.70 14.14 -4.50
N ARG A 72 6.47 13.04 -4.52
CA ARG A 72 7.70 12.89 -5.30
C ARG A 72 7.81 11.49 -5.93
N TRP A 73 8.52 11.40 -7.04
CA TRP A 73 8.81 10.14 -7.75
C TRP A 73 9.91 9.29 -7.10
N ASN A 74 10.71 9.87 -6.22
CA ASN A 74 11.91 9.23 -5.66
C ASN A 74 11.61 8.44 -4.37
N PHE A 75 12.66 8.05 -3.64
CA PHE A 75 12.56 7.23 -2.42
C PHE A 75 11.80 7.90 -1.26
N LEU A 76 11.55 9.22 -1.31
CA LEU A 76 10.71 9.90 -0.33
C LEU A 76 9.21 9.74 -0.64
N GLY A 77 8.86 9.35 -1.87
CA GLY A 77 7.49 9.23 -2.33
C GLY A 77 7.20 7.88 -3.00
N LEU A 78 6.65 7.94 -4.22
CA LEU A 78 6.13 6.77 -4.95
C LEU A 78 7.19 5.69 -5.16
N GLY A 79 8.44 6.09 -5.40
CA GLY A 79 9.56 5.17 -5.63
C GLY A 79 9.87 4.25 -4.45
N ALA A 80 9.42 4.59 -3.24
CA ALA A 80 9.56 3.74 -2.05
C ALA A 80 8.22 3.22 -1.53
N LEU A 81 7.10 3.45 -2.22
CA LEU A 81 5.78 2.97 -1.78
C LEU A 81 5.77 1.44 -1.75
N LEU A 82 5.99 0.80 -2.91
CA LEU A 82 5.94 -0.66 -3.02
C LEU A 82 7.07 -1.37 -2.25
N PRO A 83 8.36 -0.96 -2.33
CA PRO A 83 9.41 -1.57 -1.52
C PRO A 83 9.09 -1.58 -0.02
N ASN A 84 8.51 -0.49 0.50
CA ASN A 84 8.15 -0.42 1.92
C ASN A 84 6.96 -1.33 2.26
N VAL A 85 5.94 -1.41 1.41
CA VAL A 85 4.83 -2.37 1.60
C VAL A 85 5.34 -3.81 1.61
N LEU A 86 6.26 -4.16 0.71
CA LEU A 86 6.85 -5.50 0.63
C LEU A 86 7.62 -5.86 1.91
N ILE A 87 8.48 -4.97 2.39
CA ILE A 87 9.25 -5.18 3.62
C ILE A 87 8.33 -5.24 4.85
N GLN A 88 7.29 -4.39 4.89
CA GLN A 88 6.28 -4.43 5.94
C GLN A 88 5.59 -5.80 6.00
N GLY A 89 5.18 -6.35 4.85
CA GLY A 89 4.61 -7.69 4.75
C GLY A 89 5.56 -8.78 5.24
N LEU A 90 6.83 -8.76 4.79
CA LEU A 90 7.87 -9.71 5.24
C LEU A 90 8.20 -9.58 6.74
N SER A 91 7.95 -8.41 7.34
CA SER A 91 8.15 -8.15 8.77
C SER A 91 6.95 -8.58 9.64
N GLY A 92 5.98 -9.29 9.06
CA GLY A 92 4.83 -9.84 9.80
C GLY A 92 3.65 -8.88 9.95
N TYR A 93 3.57 -7.83 9.14
CA TYR A 93 2.43 -6.91 9.10
C TYR A 93 1.60 -7.17 7.83
N PRO A 94 0.63 -8.10 7.87
CA PRO A 94 -0.04 -8.55 6.65
C PRO A 94 -1.06 -7.54 6.11
N TYR A 95 -1.60 -6.66 6.97
CA TYR A 95 -2.62 -5.67 6.65
C TYR A 95 -1.99 -4.32 6.31
N SER A 96 -1.17 -4.30 5.26
CA SER A 96 -0.50 -3.09 4.80
C SER A 96 -1.51 -2.07 4.29
N CYS A 97 -1.43 -0.83 4.80
CA CYS A 97 -2.06 0.31 4.16
C CYS A 97 -0.97 1.11 3.42
N PRO A 98 -1.02 1.24 2.09
CA PRO A 98 -0.20 2.24 1.42
C PRO A 98 -0.52 3.62 1.99
N ASP A 99 0.47 4.50 2.00
CA ASP A 99 0.22 5.87 2.39
C ASP A 99 -0.77 6.57 1.42
N MET A 100 -1.21 7.77 1.77
CA MET A 100 -2.16 8.58 1.01
C MET A 100 -1.81 8.66 -0.47
N ILE A 101 -2.83 8.51 -1.31
CA ILE A 101 -2.69 8.68 -2.76
C ILE A 101 -2.25 10.11 -3.06
N GLY A 102 -1.13 10.22 -3.79
CA GLY A 102 -0.46 11.48 -4.09
C GLY A 102 0.61 11.87 -3.08
N GLY A 103 0.68 11.23 -1.91
CA GLY A 103 1.54 11.56 -0.77
C GLY A 103 0.74 12.06 0.44
N GLY A 104 1.22 11.76 1.65
CA GLY A 104 0.61 12.16 2.94
C GLY A 104 1.11 13.50 3.50
N GLN A 105 2.21 14.04 2.98
CA GLN A 105 2.80 15.28 3.47
C GLN A 105 1.97 16.52 3.09
N ILE A 106 1.23 17.09 4.05
CA ILE A 106 0.34 18.24 3.80
C ILE A 106 1.06 19.45 3.18
N ALA A 107 2.35 19.63 3.48
CA ALA A 107 3.15 20.72 2.92
C ALA A 107 3.30 20.63 1.40
N ASP A 108 3.27 19.43 0.83
CA ASP A 108 3.40 19.20 -0.62
C ASP A 108 2.15 19.64 -1.40
N PHE A 109 1.02 19.81 -0.71
CA PHE A 109 -0.27 20.21 -1.30
C PHE A 109 -0.64 21.66 -0.98
N ARG A 110 0.29 22.45 -0.44
CA ARG A 110 0.09 23.89 -0.26
C ARG A 110 0.30 24.62 -1.58
N GLY A 111 -0.74 25.29 -2.06
CA GLY A 111 -0.68 26.14 -3.25
C GLY A 111 -1.71 25.73 -4.31
N PRO A 112 -1.65 26.35 -5.50
CA PRO A 112 -2.59 26.07 -6.58
C PRO A 112 -2.49 24.62 -7.06
N ALA A 113 -3.64 23.96 -7.25
CA ALA A 113 -3.71 22.56 -7.64
C ALA A 113 -3.03 22.28 -9.00
N GLU A 114 -2.97 23.27 -9.87
CA GLU A 114 -2.33 23.21 -11.19
C GLU A 114 -0.82 22.99 -11.13
N LYS A 115 -0.20 23.22 -9.95
CA LYS A 115 1.22 22.97 -9.71
C LYS A 115 1.51 21.53 -9.28
N LEU A 116 0.49 20.71 -9.02
CA LEU A 116 0.67 19.31 -8.65
C LEU A 116 1.11 18.49 -9.88
N ASP A 117 1.97 17.49 -9.64
CA ASP A 117 2.33 16.52 -10.66
C ASP A 117 1.17 15.51 -10.80
N HIS A 118 0.29 15.79 -11.74
CA HIS A 118 -0.90 14.99 -12.01
C HIS A 118 -0.60 13.56 -12.47
N GLU A 119 0.50 13.36 -13.19
CA GLU A 119 0.95 12.01 -13.54
C GLU A 119 1.35 11.25 -12.28
N LEU A 120 2.09 11.89 -11.37
CA LEU A 120 2.47 11.28 -10.11
C LEU A 120 1.25 10.89 -9.28
N PHE A 121 0.27 11.78 -9.16
CA PHE A 121 -0.96 11.49 -8.43
C PHE A 121 -1.71 10.29 -9.02
N ALA A 122 -1.86 10.25 -10.35
CA ALA A 122 -2.46 9.13 -11.06
C ALA A 122 -1.70 7.82 -10.82
N ARG A 123 -0.35 7.81 -10.87
CA ARG A 123 0.45 6.60 -10.62
C ARG A 123 0.44 6.15 -9.15
N TYR A 124 0.35 7.07 -8.19
CA TYR A 124 0.06 6.71 -6.79
C TYR A 124 -1.27 5.97 -6.66
N CYS A 125 -2.29 6.46 -7.36
CA CYS A 125 -3.63 5.89 -7.35
C CYS A 125 -3.63 4.49 -7.96
N GLU A 126 -3.01 4.31 -9.13
CA GLU A 126 -2.84 3.01 -9.78
C GLU A 126 -2.06 2.03 -8.89
N ALA A 127 -0.95 2.46 -8.27
CA ALA A 127 -0.15 1.59 -7.40
C ALA A 127 -0.95 1.09 -6.19
N SER A 128 -1.86 1.91 -5.66
CA SER A 128 -2.66 1.61 -4.47
C SER A 128 -3.94 0.81 -4.77
N ALA A 129 -4.42 0.81 -6.02
CA ALA A 129 -5.73 0.27 -6.40
C ALA A 129 -5.93 -1.22 -6.03
N LEU A 130 -4.87 -2.02 -6.11
CA LEU A 130 -4.89 -3.46 -5.78
C LEU A 130 -4.03 -3.80 -4.55
N MET A 131 -3.91 -2.85 -3.62
CA MET A 131 -3.38 -3.07 -2.28
C MET A 131 -4.51 -3.32 -1.27
N PRO A 132 -4.23 -3.77 -0.03
CA PRO A 132 -5.27 -4.10 0.95
C PRO A 132 -6.17 -2.93 1.34
N MET A 133 -5.68 -1.69 1.21
CA MET A 133 -6.39 -0.46 1.51
C MET A 133 -6.05 0.60 0.46
N MET A 134 -6.99 1.52 0.23
CA MET A 134 -6.86 2.64 -0.70
C MET A 134 -7.35 3.90 0.00
N GLN A 135 -6.50 4.92 0.15
CA GLN A 135 -6.80 6.11 0.95
C GLN A 135 -6.45 7.42 0.24
N TYR A 136 -7.36 8.38 0.33
CA TYR A 136 -7.16 9.76 -0.12
C TYR A 136 -7.21 10.69 1.10
N SER A 137 -6.25 11.61 1.22
CA SER A 137 -6.31 12.75 2.14
C SER A 137 -6.75 14.03 1.43
N LEU A 138 -6.44 14.14 0.14
CA LEU A 138 -6.87 15.22 -0.72
C LEU A 138 -8.19 14.84 -1.41
N ASN A 139 -9.15 15.76 -1.38
CA ASN A 139 -10.37 15.61 -2.16
C ASN A 139 -10.06 15.67 -3.65
N ILE A 140 -10.31 14.58 -4.39
CA ILE A 140 -9.98 14.49 -5.81
C ILE A 140 -10.66 15.58 -6.64
N TRP A 141 -11.80 16.11 -6.20
CA TRP A 141 -12.51 17.18 -6.91
C TRP A 141 -11.72 18.49 -6.95
N ASP A 142 -10.79 18.68 -6.01
CA ASP A 142 -9.95 19.87 -5.89
C ASP A 142 -8.67 19.79 -6.75
N LEU A 143 -8.40 18.65 -7.41
CA LEU A 143 -7.17 18.42 -8.18
C LEU A 143 -7.01 19.31 -9.42
N GLY A 144 -7.98 20.13 -9.84
CA GLY A 144 -7.84 20.99 -11.04
C GLY A 144 -7.70 20.26 -12.39
N ASN A 145 -7.39 18.95 -12.42
CA ASN A 145 -7.13 18.16 -13.61
C ASN A 145 -8.22 17.08 -13.81
N PRO A 146 -9.09 17.21 -14.83
CA PRO A 146 -10.18 16.27 -15.09
C PRO A 146 -9.74 14.83 -15.34
N GLU A 147 -8.59 14.66 -15.99
CA GLU A 147 -8.08 13.35 -16.36
C GLU A 147 -7.58 12.57 -15.14
N THR A 148 -6.88 13.23 -14.23
CA THR A 148 -6.46 12.63 -12.94
C THR A 148 -7.67 12.21 -12.12
N ARG A 149 -8.74 13.01 -12.12
CA ARG A 149 -10.00 12.67 -11.44
C ARG A 149 -10.66 11.43 -12.05
N ARG A 150 -10.68 11.34 -13.39
CA ARG A 150 -11.18 10.16 -14.11
C ARG A 150 -10.41 8.90 -13.69
N ILE A 151 -9.08 8.96 -13.73
CA ILE A 151 -8.21 7.84 -13.32
C ILE A 151 -8.47 7.44 -11.86
N CYS A 152 -8.61 8.41 -10.95
CA CYS A 152 -8.89 8.12 -9.54
C CYS A 152 -10.21 7.37 -9.36
N ARG A 153 -11.26 7.77 -10.08
CA ARG A 153 -12.56 7.09 -10.05
C ARG A 153 -12.48 5.67 -10.60
N GLU A 154 -11.77 5.47 -11.70
CA GLU A 154 -11.59 4.15 -12.32
C GLU A 154 -10.80 3.20 -11.44
N MET A 155 -9.72 3.67 -10.82
CA MET A 155 -8.92 2.87 -9.88
C MET A 155 -9.69 2.57 -8.59
N SER A 156 -10.50 3.52 -8.10
CA SER A 156 -11.39 3.27 -6.96
C SER A 156 -12.46 2.22 -7.29
N ALA A 157 -13.01 2.26 -8.50
CA ALA A 157 -13.95 1.24 -8.98
C ALA A 157 -13.27 -0.13 -9.16
N LEU A 158 -12.01 -0.16 -9.61
CA LEU A 158 -11.21 -1.37 -9.68
C LEU A 158 -10.98 -1.97 -8.28
N HIS A 159 -10.62 -1.15 -7.30
CA HIS A 159 -10.48 -1.58 -5.90
C HIS A 159 -11.77 -2.19 -5.37
N ALA A 160 -12.91 -1.53 -5.61
CA ALA A 160 -14.23 -2.04 -5.23
C ALA A 160 -14.57 -3.37 -5.93
N LYS A 161 -14.26 -3.50 -7.24
CA LYS A 161 -14.44 -4.75 -8.00
C LYS A 161 -13.69 -5.93 -7.38
N PHE A 162 -12.48 -5.69 -6.85
CA PHE A 162 -11.67 -6.72 -6.18
C PHE A 162 -11.90 -6.81 -4.67
N GLY A 163 -12.87 -6.06 -4.11
CA GLY A 163 -13.12 -5.98 -2.68
C GLY A 163 -13.32 -7.35 -2.01
N ASP A 164 -14.11 -8.23 -2.60
CA ASP A 164 -14.34 -9.58 -2.06
C ASP A 164 -13.05 -10.40 -2.00
N TYR A 165 -12.19 -10.29 -3.02
CA TYR A 165 -10.90 -10.98 -3.04
C TYR A 165 -9.90 -10.37 -2.06
N ILE A 166 -9.88 -9.04 -1.89
CA ILE A 166 -9.08 -8.35 -0.87
C ILE A 166 -9.50 -8.82 0.53
N ILE A 167 -10.81 -8.91 0.79
CA ILE A 167 -11.36 -9.44 2.05
C ILE A 167 -10.97 -10.91 2.25
N ALA A 168 -11.01 -11.73 1.19
CA ALA A 168 -10.56 -13.12 1.25
C ALA A 168 -9.06 -13.22 1.60
N CYS A 169 -8.23 -12.35 1.02
CA CYS A 169 -6.81 -12.26 1.36
C CYS A 169 -6.61 -11.88 2.83
N ALA A 170 -7.39 -10.93 3.36
CA ALA A 170 -7.32 -10.51 4.77
C ALA A 170 -7.74 -11.65 5.73
N LYS A 171 -8.76 -12.43 5.36
CA LYS A 171 -9.19 -13.63 6.12
C LYS A 171 -8.12 -14.73 6.09
N ALA A 172 -7.48 -14.97 4.95
CA ALA A 172 -6.37 -15.93 4.88
C ALA A 172 -5.16 -15.47 5.71
N ALA A 173 -4.85 -14.17 5.66
CA ALA A 173 -3.79 -13.58 6.47
C ALA A 173 -4.06 -13.67 7.97
N SER A 174 -5.31 -13.56 8.43
CA SER A 174 -5.63 -13.70 9.87
C SER A 174 -5.41 -15.10 10.42
N GLN A 175 -5.45 -16.11 9.55
CA GLN A 175 -5.25 -17.51 9.92
C GLN A 175 -3.78 -17.94 9.83
N THR A 176 -3.04 -17.38 8.87
CA THR A 176 -1.69 -17.85 8.51
C THR A 176 -0.57 -16.89 8.89
N GLY A 177 -0.88 -15.60 9.09
CA GLY A 177 0.11 -14.53 9.22
C GLY A 177 0.79 -14.14 7.89
N ALA A 178 0.48 -14.83 6.78
CA ALA A 178 1.09 -14.53 5.49
C ALA A 178 0.70 -13.12 5.00
N PRO A 179 1.62 -12.38 4.36
CA PRO A 179 1.30 -11.06 3.85
C PRO A 179 0.28 -11.12 2.73
N MET A 180 -0.60 -10.12 2.68
CA MET A 180 -1.56 -9.94 1.59
C MET A 180 -0.84 -9.48 0.32
N VAL A 181 0.09 -8.52 0.45
CA VAL A 181 0.97 -8.07 -0.62
C VAL A 181 2.28 -8.82 -0.53
N ARG A 182 2.55 -9.70 -1.50
CA ARG A 182 3.65 -10.65 -1.46
C ARG A 182 4.75 -10.24 -2.43
N ALA A 183 5.99 -10.25 -1.93
CA ALA A 183 7.17 -10.20 -2.78
C ALA A 183 7.20 -11.43 -3.69
N MET A 184 7.73 -11.26 -4.91
CA MET A 184 7.79 -12.35 -5.89
C MET A 184 8.59 -13.54 -5.35
N GLU A 185 9.72 -13.30 -4.68
CA GLU A 185 10.55 -14.34 -4.05
C GLU A 185 9.83 -15.05 -2.88
N TYR A 186 8.95 -14.35 -2.17
CA TYR A 186 8.14 -14.97 -1.11
C TYR A 186 7.15 -15.98 -1.70
N ALA A 187 6.52 -15.64 -2.81
CA ALA A 187 5.53 -16.50 -3.47
C ALA A 187 6.16 -17.61 -4.32
N TYR A 188 7.35 -17.36 -4.88
CA TYR A 188 8.12 -18.27 -5.72
C TYR A 188 9.57 -18.33 -5.23
N PRO A 189 9.85 -19.10 -4.18
CA PRO A 189 11.17 -19.17 -3.58
C PRO A 189 12.18 -19.81 -4.54
N HIS A 190 13.42 -19.31 -4.51
CA HIS A 190 14.55 -19.79 -5.30
C HIS A 190 14.45 -19.55 -6.82
N CYS A 191 13.54 -18.67 -7.25
CA CYS A 191 13.39 -18.28 -8.66
C CYS A 191 14.25 -17.07 -9.06
N GLY A 192 15.06 -16.52 -8.14
CA GLY A 192 15.91 -15.35 -8.42
C GLY A 192 15.13 -14.04 -8.49
N TYR A 193 13.97 -13.98 -7.83
CA TYR A 193 13.07 -12.84 -7.81
C TYR A 193 13.36 -11.86 -6.65
N GLY A 194 14.36 -12.13 -5.82
CA GLY A 194 14.71 -11.27 -4.67
C GLY A 194 15.01 -9.80 -5.01
N GLY A 195 15.43 -9.50 -6.25
CA GLY A 195 15.65 -8.13 -6.73
C GLY A 195 14.39 -7.41 -7.25
N ILE A 196 13.25 -8.10 -7.33
CA ILE A 196 12.01 -7.56 -7.89
C ILE A 196 11.24 -6.81 -6.78
N THR A 197 11.31 -5.48 -6.84
CA THR A 197 10.67 -4.58 -5.85
C THR A 197 9.62 -3.65 -6.48
N ASP A 198 9.35 -3.83 -7.77
CA ASP A 198 8.49 -2.96 -8.58
C ASP A 198 7.23 -3.69 -9.14
N GLN A 199 6.97 -4.91 -8.69
CA GLN A 199 5.73 -5.68 -8.89
C GLN A 199 5.48 -6.61 -7.69
N TYR A 200 4.24 -7.06 -7.52
CA TYR A 200 3.84 -7.89 -6.37
C TYR A 200 2.67 -8.80 -6.70
N LEU A 201 2.44 -9.79 -5.83
CA LEU A 201 1.19 -10.54 -5.81
C LEU A 201 0.27 -10.02 -4.70
N LEU A 202 -0.99 -9.76 -5.03
CA LEU A 202 -2.06 -9.66 -4.05
C LEU A 202 -2.63 -11.08 -3.85
N GLY A 203 -2.39 -11.64 -2.67
CA GLY A 203 -2.65 -13.05 -2.38
C GLY A 203 -1.85 -13.96 -3.32
N ASP A 204 -2.52 -14.89 -3.97
CA ASP A 204 -1.94 -15.88 -4.89
C ASP A 204 -2.47 -15.76 -6.33
N ARG A 205 -3.51 -14.96 -6.56
CA ARG A 205 -4.22 -14.88 -7.84
C ARG A 205 -3.99 -13.62 -8.65
N ILE A 206 -3.51 -12.53 -8.07
CA ILE A 206 -3.43 -11.24 -8.78
C ILE A 206 -2.00 -10.72 -8.78
N LEU A 207 -1.35 -10.74 -9.94
CA LEU A 207 -0.03 -10.15 -10.15
C LEU A 207 -0.21 -8.69 -10.58
N VAL A 208 0.42 -7.75 -9.89
CA VAL A 208 0.26 -6.31 -10.14
C VAL A 208 1.63 -5.69 -10.43
N ALA A 209 1.72 -4.90 -11.50
CA ALA A 209 2.96 -4.27 -11.96
C ALA A 209 2.74 -2.76 -12.25
N PRO A 210 2.70 -1.90 -11.22
CA PRO A 210 2.47 -0.47 -11.39
C PRO A 210 3.67 0.23 -12.05
N VAL A 211 3.43 1.45 -12.56
CA VAL A 211 4.48 2.36 -13.02
C VAL A 211 4.92 3.26 -11.86
N LEU A 212 6.21 3.23 -11.55
CA LEU A 212 6.79 3.96 -10.41
C LEU A 212 7.80 5.04 -10.83
N LYS A 213 7.97 5.29 -12.14
CA LYS A 213 8.92 6.26 -12.69
C LYS A 213 8.22 7.24 -13.62
N LYS A 214 8.60 8.52 -13.52
CA LYS A 214 8.05 9.61 -14.32
C LYS A 214 8.23 9.36 -15.81
N GLY A 215 7.21 9.61 -16.61
CA GLY A 215 7.26 9.50 -18.07
C GLY A 215 7.29 8.07 -18.60
N GLN A 216 7.29 7.06 -17.72
CA GLN A 216 7.27 5.67 -18.16
C GLN A 216 5.88 5.33 -18.73
N ARG A 217 5.88 4.77 -19.94
CA ARG A 217 4.68 4.36 -20.70
C ARG A 217 4.70 2.89 -21.12
N ARG A 218 5.73 2.16 -20.72
CA ARG A 218 5.89 0.72 -20.93
C ARG A 218 6.46 0.09 -19.68
N ARG A 219 6.04 -1.12 -19.35
CA ARG A 219 6.46 -1.82 -18.14
C ARG A 219 6.97 -3.21 -18.47
N LYS A 220 8.17 -3.53 -17.98
CA LYS A 220 8.74 -4.88 -18.03
C LYS A 220 8.22 -5.66 -16.83
N VAL A 221 7.48 -6.74 -17.07
CA VAL A 221 6.84 -7.55 -16.03
C VAL A 221 7.40 -8.96 -16.08
N CYS A 222 7.82 -9.47 -14.93
CA CYS A 222 8.21 -10.86 -14.76
C CYS A 222 6.97 -11.69 -14.40
N ILE A 223 6.51 -12.52 -15.33
CA ILE A 223 5.37 -13.41 -15.15
C ILE A 223 5.90 -14.73 -14.59
N PRO A 224 5.48 -15.14 -13.39
CA PRO A 224 5.96 -16.38 -12.79
C PRO A 224 5.34 -17.61 -13.48
N THR A 225 5.73 -18.80 -13.03
CA THR A 225 5.09 -20.06 -13.45
C THR A 225 3.58 -20.04 -13.17
N GLY A 226 2.82 -20.79 -13.97
CA GLY A 226 1.36 -20.78 -13.99
C GLY A 226 0.79 -20.00 -15.17
N LYS A 227 -0.54 -19.96 -15.30
CA LYS A 227 -1.24 -19.25 -16.38
C LYS A 227 -1.81 -17.93 -15.87
N TRP A 228 -1.35 -16.84 -16.47
CA TRP A 228 -1.67 -15.47 -16.05
C TRP A 228 -2.36 -14.72 -17.19
N ARG A 229 -3.57 -14.26 -16.95
CA ARG A 229 -4.41 -13.58 -17.94
C ARG A 229 -4.35 -12.06 -17.76
N LEU A 230 -4.12 -11.34 -18.85
CA LEU A 230 -4.32 -9.89 -18.97
C LEU A 230 -5.21 -9.62 -20.19
N GLY A 231 -6.44 -9.17 -19.94
CA GLY A 231 -7.47 -9.10 -20.99
C GLY A 231 -7.68 -10.49 -21.61
N ASP A 232 -7.56 -10.58 -22.94
CA ASP A 232 -7.74 -11.83 -23.68
C ASP A 232 -6.44 -12.62 -23.87
N LYS A 233 -5.31 -12.12 -23.35
CA LYS A 233 -4.00 -12.77 -23.51
C LYS A 233 -3.62 -13.56 -22.27
N ILE A 234 -3.01 -14.71 -22.49
CA ILE A 234 -2.46 -15.59 -21.44
C ILE A 234 -0.94 -15.56 -21.57
N TYR A 235 -0.27 -15.39 -20.44
CA TYR A 235 1.18 -15.38 -20.26
C TYR A 235 1.59 -16.49 -19.30
N SER A 236 2.82 -16.99 -19.43
CA SER A 236 3.32 -18.01 -18.53
C SER A 236 4.85 -18.03 -18.49
N ASN A 237 5.43 -17.96 -17.29
CA ASN A 237 6.85 -18.16 -17.05
C ASN A 237 7.79 -17.38 -17.99
N GLU A 238 7.53 -16.10 -18.16
CA GLU A 238 8.20 -15.25 -19.14
C GLU A 238 8.38 -13.82 -18.61
N THR A 239 9.24 -13.04 -19.26
CA THR A 239 9.34 -11.62 -18.98
C THR A 239 8.91 -10.81 -20.19
N VAL A 240 7.84 -10.04 -20.04
CA VAL A 240 7.21 -9.31 -21.15
C VAL A 240 7.29 -7.80 -20.92
N THR A 241 7.43 -7.02 -21.99
CA THR A 241 7.37 -5.55 -21.93
C THR A 241 6.12 -5.02 -22.61
N LEU A 242 5.15 -4.57 -21.82
CA LEU A 242 3.82 -4.18 -22.29
C LEU A 242 3.62 -2.65 -22.27
N PRO A 243 2.75 -2.11 -23.15
CA PRO A 243 2.26 -0.74 -23.04
C PRO A 243 1.58 -0.51 -21.69
N CYS A 244 1.84 0.64 -21.09
CA CYS A 244 1.27 1.06 -19.81
C CYS A 244 1.12 2.59 -19.84
N PRO A 245 0.20 3.13 -20.66
CA PRO A 245 -0.13 4.56 -20.65
C PRO A 245 -0.62 4.99 -19.26
N VAL A 246 -0.69 6.31 -19.06
CA VAL A 246 -1.26 6.88 -17.83
C VAL A 246 -2.76 6.64 -17.89
N ASP A 247 -3.33 5.96 -16.88
CA ASP A 247 -4.68 5.36 -16.79
C ASP A 247 -4.73 3.82 -16.80
N THR A 248 -3.63 3.17 -17.17
CA THR A 248 -3.59 1.72 -17.32
C THR A 248 -2.68 1.10 -16.27
N LEU A 249 -3.27 0.47 -15.26
CA LEU A 249 -2.56 -0.43 -14.35
C LEU A 249 -2.45 -1.83 -14.98
N LEU A 250 -1.23 -2.36 -15.09
CA LEU A 250 -1.04 -3.77 -15.47
C LEU A 250 -1.30 -4.66 -14.25
N TYR A 251 -2.34 -5.48 -14.33
CA TYR A 251 -2.59 -6.58 -13.41
C TYR A 251 -3.01 -7.84 -14.18
N PHE A 252 -2.56 -9.00 -13.71
CA PHE A 252 -2.81 -10.29 -14.32
C PHE A 252 -3.53 -11.18 -13.33
N GLU A 253 -4.55 -11.87 -13.81
CA GLU A 253 -5.31 -12.84 -13.03
C GLU A 253 -4.81 -14.25 -13.30
N ARG A 254 -4.52 -15.01 -12.25
CA ARG A 254 -4.22 -16.43 -12.36
C ARG A 254 -5.49 -17.21 -12.74
N ILE A 255 -5.36 -18.14 -13.70
CA ILE A 255 -6.50 -18.89 -14.27
C ILE A 255 -6.33 -20.41 -14.22
N ASP A 256 -5.31 -20.91 -13.53
CA ASP A 256 -5.05 -22.33 -13.31
C ASP A 256 -4.99 -22.72 -11.82
#